data_AF-A0A2S8F8I0-F1
#
_entry.id   AF-A0A2S8F8I0-F1
#
_cell.length_a   1.000
_cell.length_b   1.000
_cell.length_c   1.000
_cell.angle_alpha   90.00
_cell.angle_beta   90.00
_cell.angle_gamma   90.00
#
_symmetry.space_group_name_H-M   'P 1'
#
loop_
_entity.id
_entity.type
_entity.pdbx_description
1 polymer ?
#
loop_
_entity_poly.entity_id
_entity_poly.type
_entity_poly.pdbx_seq_one_letter_code
_entity_poly.pdbx_strand_id
1 'polypeptide(L)'
;MFSRTTRRSLVFGLLVALTLGLGSVASRPAAANYLAGRHYYSGWSYHPRSSYYYSYYYYKPYSSYSGYRHHYCVYYPTRTRYVYYYNPVRRVYWGRYDLEEKGYSLLAEEDRKEKLEDIPEKAFPKPGKMPEIPDSEDGERMLPIDPEKLPSTKDPKDAPK
;
A
#
# COMPACT_ATOMS: atom_id res chain seq x y z
N MET A 1 -8.41 -29.21 -82.79
CA MET A 1 -7.17 -29.95 -82.46
C MET A 1 -7.13 -30.11 -80.94
N PHE A 2 -7.28 -31.33 -80.42
CA PHE A 2 -7.36 -31.65 -78.98
C PHE A 2 -5.97 -31.93 -78.39
N SER A 3 -5.73 -31.51 -77.13
CA SER A 3 -5.02 -32.27 -76.07
C SER A 3 -5.10 -31.46 -74.75
N ARG A 4 -5.76 -31.89 -73.64
CA ARG A 4 -5.36 -32.91 -72.61
C ARG A 4 -3.97 -32.60 -71.99
N THR A 5 -3.68 -32.56 -70.68
CA THR A 5 -4.39 -32.84 -69.40
C THR A 5 -3.51 -32.40 -68.20
N THR A 6 -4.11 -32.16 -67.03
CA THR A 6 -3.66 -32.44 -65.62
C THR A 6 -2.59 -31.62 -64.85
N ARG A 7 -3.07 -31.08 -63.71
CA ARG A 7 -2.68 -31.31 -62.28
C ARG A 7 -1.64 -30.42 -61.55
N ARG A 8 -2.14 -29.96 -60.39
CA ARG A 8 -1.53 -29.86 -59.03
C ARG A 8 -0.60 -28.67 -58.79
N SER A 9 -1.08 -27.62 -58.11
CA SER A 9 -1.08 -27.43 -56.64
C SER A 9 0.23 -26.86 -56.12
N LEU A 10 0.21 -25.62 -55.64
CA LEU A 10 0.76 -25.26 -54.33
C LEU A 10 0.28 -23.85 -53.93
N VAL A 11 -0.62 -23.86 -52.96
CA VAL A 11 -1.03 -22.73 -52.12
C VAL A 11 0.16 -22.35 -51.22
N PHE A 12 0.34 -21.06 -50.92
CA PHE A 12 0.54 -20.51 -49.56
C PHE A 12 1.16 -19.10 -49.66
N GLY A 13 0.37 -18.09 -49.31
CA GLY A 13 0.79 -16.71 -49.13
C GLY A 13 -0.11 -16.06 -48.09
N LEU A 14 0.07 -16.48 -46.84
CA LEU A 14 -0.66 -15.98 -45.67
C LEU A 14 -0.02 -14.67 -45.21
N LEU A 15 -0.67 -13.53 -45.48
CA LEU A 15 -0.30 -12.23 -44.90
C LEU A 15 -1.25 -11.93 -43.74
N VAL A 16 -0.82 -12.32 -42.54
CA VAL A 16 -1.48 -11.97 -41.27
C VAL A 16 -1.13 -10.52 -40.95
N ALA A 17 -2.10 -9.63 -41.08
CA ALA A 17 -2.02 -8.27 -40.53
C ALA A 17 -2.23 -8.34 -39.01
N LEU A 18 -1.12 -8.35 -38.27
CA LEU A 18 -1.13 -8.27 -36.81
C LEU A 18 -1.31 -6.80 -36.40
N THR A 19 -2.56 -6.39 -36.15
CA THR A 19 -2.86 -5.09 -35.54
C THR A 19 -2.49 -5.12 -34.06
N LEU A 20 -1.30 -4.64 -33.73
CA LEU A 20 -0.91 -4.26 -32.36
C LEU A 20 -1.72 -3.04 -31.93
N GLY A 21 -2.91 -3.26 -31.39
CA GLY A 21 -3.63 -2.26 -30.61
C GLY A 21 -2.93 -2.09 -29.27
N LEU A 22 -1.99 -1.14 -29.18
CA LEU A 22 -1.47 -0.68 -27.89
C LEU A 22 -2.64 -0.12 -27.08
N GLY A 23 -3.08 -0.88 -26.09
CA GLY A 23 -3.92 -0.36 -25.03
C GLY A 23 -3.11 0.66 -24.24
N SER A 24 -3.39 1.94 -24.44
CA SER A 24 -2.89 3.03 -23.60
C SER A 24 -3.49 2.88 -22.22
N VAL A 25 -2.86 2.07 -21.36
CA VAL A 25 -3.05 2.18 -19.91
C VAL A 25 -2.53 3.56 -19.53
N ALA A 26 -3.46 4.50 -19.36
CA ALA A 26 -3.20 5.78 -18.74
C ALA A 26 -2.76 5.50 -17.30
N SER A 27 -1.46 5.32 -17.10
CA SER A 27 -0.84 5.43 -15.79
C SER A 27 -1.11 6.84 -15.30
N ARG A 28 -2.09 6.98 -14.40
CA ARG A 28 -2.30 8.21 -13.63
C ARG A 28 -0.94 8.60 -13.05
N PRO A 29 -0.44 9.83 -13.23
CA PRO A 29 0.73 10.25 -12.49
C PRO A 29 0.34 10.19 -11.02
N ALA A 30 0.91 9.24 -10.28
CA ALA A 30 0.96 9.34 -8.83
C ALA A 30 1.61 10.69 -8.56
N ALA A 31 0.87 11.61 -7.95
CA ALA A 31 1.31 12.96 -7.68
C ALA A 31 2.73 12.92 -7.10
N ALA A 32 3.66 13.46 -7.87
CA ALA A 32 5.07 13.47 -7.54
C ALA A 32 5.32 14.47 -6.41
N ASN A 33 5.04 14.06 -5.17
CA ASN A 33 5.59 14.69 -3.96
C ASN A 33 7.04 14.22 -3.70
N TYR A 34 7.80 13.90 -4.75
CA TYR A 34 9.17 13.35 -4.68
C TYR A 34 10.22 14.40 -4.29
N LEU A 35 9.83 15.60 -3.90
CA LEU A 35 10.74 16.67 -3.51
C LEU A 35 10.62 16.97 -2.00
N ALA A 36 11.56 16.39 -1.25
CA ALA A 36 12.14 16.89 0.01
C ALA A 36 11.49 16.58 1.38
N GLY A 37 10.84 15.42 1.56
CA GLY A 37 10.46 14.94 2.91
C GLY A 37 11.27 13.74 3.37
N ARG A 38 11.75 13.71 4.63
CA ARG A 38 12.37 12.50 5.22
C ARG A 38 11.42 11.32 5.35
N HIS A 39 10.12 11.60 5.34
CA HIS A 39 9.04 10.62 5.47
C HIS A 39 7.70 11.22 5.06
N TYR A 40 6.77 10.37 4.59
CA TYR A 40 5.41 10.77 4.20
C TYR A 40 4.47 9.56 4.12
N TYR A 41 3.17 9.83 4.09
CA TYR A 41 2.14 8.81 3.84
C TYR A 41 1.65 8.90 2.38
N SER A 42 1.42 7.76 1.75
CA SER A 42 0.73 7.71 0.45
C SER A 42 -0.77 7.95 0.59
N GLY A 43 -1.47 8.04 -0.54
CA GLY A 43 -2.92 7.88 -0.57
C GLY A 43 -3.36 6.51 -0.04
N TRP A 44 -4.61 6.41 0.36
CA TRP A 44 -5.23 5.18 0.83
C TRP A 44 -5.70 4.31 -0.33
N SER A 45 -5.52 3.00 -0.20
CA SER A 45 -5.99 1.98 -1.13
C SER A 45 -6.80 0.94 -0.36
N TYR A 46 -7.84 0.38 -0.97
CA TYR A 46 -8.66 -0.65 -0.34
C TYR A 46 -8.15 -2.05 -0.70
N HIS A 47 -8.19 -2.96 0.27
CA HIS A 47 -7.85 -4.36 0.09
C HIS A 47 -9.12 -5.23 0.19
N PRO A 48 -9.75 -5.60 -0.94
CA PRO A 48 -11.10 -6.16 -0.96
C PRO A 48 -11.24 -7.51 -0.28
N ARG A 49 -10.21 -8.37 -0.32
CA ARG A 49 -10.26 -9.71 0.26
C ARG A 49 -10.22 -9.71 1.80
N SER A 50 -9.79 -8.61 2.40
CA SER A 50 -9.55 -8.51 3.84
C SER A 50 -10.25 -7.29 4.46
N SER A 51 -11.06 -6.59 3.66
CA SER A 51 -11.94 -5.50 4.07
C SER A 51 -11.27 -4.39 4.90
N TYR A 52 -10.06 -3.99 4.52
CA TYR A 52 -9.32 -2.89 5.15
C TYR A 52 -8.80 -1.90 4.11
N TYR A 53 -8.49 -0.69 4.54
CA TYR A 53 -7.72 0.27 3.77
C TYR A 53 -6.27 0.28 4.23
N TYR A 54 -5.35 0.55 3.32
CA TYR A 54 -3.94 0.69 3.63
C TYR A 54 -3.34 1.93 2.97
N SER A 55 -2.33 2.50 3.63
CA SER A 55 -1.45 3.53 3.11
C SER A 55 0.00 3.10 3.34
N TYR A 56 0.88 3.43 2.43
CA TYR A 56 2.32 3.26 2.61
C TYR A 56 2.85 4.44 3.41
N TYR A 57 3.50 4.14 4.54
CA TYR A 57 4.34 5.09 5.23
C TYR A 57 5.77 4.96 4.69
N TYR A 58 6.17 5.89 3.83
CA TYR A 58 7.52 5.96 3.28
C TYR A 58 8.44 6.74 4.21
N TYR A 59 9.66 6.27 4.41
CA TYR A 59 10.65 6.96 5.25
C TYR A 59 12.10 6.71 4.81
N LYS A 60 12.97 7.65 5.20
CA LYS A 60 14.42 7.54 5.14
C LYS A 60 14.95 7.30 6.56
N PRO A 61 15.70 6.21 6.81
CA PRO A 61 16.35 5.96 8.10
C PRO A 61 17.30 7.09 8.52
N TYR A 62 17.98 7.71 7.56
CA TYR A 62 18.87 8.84 7.77
C TYR A 62 18.84 9.77 6.55
N SER A 63 19.25 11.03 6.73
CA SER A 63 19.11 12.10 5.72
C SER A 63 19.78 11.81 4.38
N SER A 64 20.93 11.15 4.39
CA SER A 64 21.70 10.78 3.19
C SER A 64 21.23 9.48 2.51
N TYR A 65 20.18 8.82 3.03
CA TYR A 65 19.65 7.60 2.42
C TYR A 65 19.06 7.89 1.03
N SER A 66 19.53 7.13 0.03
CA SER A 66 19.25 7.40 -1.39
C SER A 66 17.83 7.02 -1.83
N GLY A 67 17.14 6.16 -1.07
CA GLY A 67 15.79 5.68 -1.39
C GLY A 67 14.79 5.94 -0.27
N TYR A 68 13.72 5.14 -0.25
CA TYR A 68 12.75 5.07 0.84
C TYR A 68 12.52 3.61 1.24
N ARG A 69 12.41 3.37 2.54
CA ARG A 69 11.78 2.17 3.09
C ARG A 69 10.31 2.45 3.31
N HIS A 70 9.51 1.42 3.54
CA HIS A 70 8.11 1.62 3.88
C HIS A 70 7.58 0.60 4.89
N HIS A 71 6.64 1.07 5.71
CA HIS A 71 5.72 0.24 6.48
C HIS A 71 4.28 0.48 5.98
N TYR A 72 3.36 -0.39 6.37
CA TYR A 72 1.95 -0.23 6.10
C TYR A 72 1.24 0.45 7.28
N CYS A 73 0.39 1.42 6.98
CA CYS A 73 -0.66 1.90 7.87
C CYS A 73 -1.96 1.25 7.43
N VAL A 74 -2.67 0.61 8.34
CA VAL A 74 -3.86 -0.19 8.06
C VAL A 74 -5.04 0.38 8.84
N TYR A 75 -6.11 0.72 8.14
CA TYR A 75 -7.35 1.24 8.70
C TYR A 75 -8.48 0.26 8.46
N TYR A 76 -9.11 -0.19 9.54
CA TYR A 76 -10.25 -1.11 9.50
C TYR A 76 -11.55 -0.32 9.69
N PRO A 77 -12.48 -0.33 8.72
CA PRO A 77 -13.78 0.32 8.87
C PRO A 77 -14.63 -0.23 10.04
N THR A 78 -14.32 -1.44 10.50
CA THR A 78 -14.96 -2.07 11.68
C THR A 78 -14.33 -1.65 13.01
N ARG A 79 -13.17 -0.99 12.99
CA ARG A 79 -12.42 -0.50 14.16
C ARG A 79 -11.95 0.93 13.93
N THR A 80 -12.92 1.82 13.73
CA THR A 80 -12.71 3.19 13.20
C THR A 80 -11.87 4.11 14.08
N ARG A 81 -11.64 3.75 15.35
CA ARG A 81 -10.83 4.53 16.29
C ARG A 81 -9.33 4.45 16.00
N TYR A 82 -8.86 3.39 15.34
CA TYR A 82 -7.42 3.11 15.25
C TYR A 82 -6.90 2.99 13.83
N VAL A 83 -5.66 3.44 13.63
CA VAL A 83 -4.81 3.09 12.49
C VAL A 83 -3.65 2.23 12.98
N TYR A 84 -3.52 1.03 12.44
CA TYR A 84 -2.51 0.06 12.86
C TYR A 84 -1.28 0.14 11.97
N TYR A 85 -0.11 -0.07 12.54
CA TYR A 85 1.16 -0.01 11.81
C TYR A 85 1.74 -1.41 11.69
N TYR A 86 2.07 -1.81 10.46
CA TYR A 86 2.53 -3.15 10.11
C TYR A 86 3.86 -3.09 9.36
N ASN A 87 4.84 -3.86 9.83
CA ASN A 87 6.11 -4.02 9.17
C ASN A 87 6.04 -5.21 8.19
N PRO A 88 6.13 -5.00 6.88
CA PRO A 88 5.99 -6.09 5.92
C PRO A 88 7.19 -7.02 5.82
N VAL A 89 8.38 -6.56 6.22
CA VAL A 89 9.60 -7.39 6.22
C VAL A 89 9.55 -8.39 7.36
N ARG A 90 9.23 -7.90 8.57
CA ARG A 90 9.09 -8.74 9.77
C ARG A 90 7.73 -9.43 9.89
N ARG A 91 6.78 -9.03 9.05
CA ARG A 91 5.38 -9.49 9.04
C ARG A 91 4.69 -9.37 10.40
N VAL A 92 4.84 -8.23 11.06
CA VAL A 92 4.23 -7.99 12.38
C VAL A 92 3.61 -6.60 12.49
N TYR A 93 2.53 -6.50 13.24
CA TYR A 93 2.07 -5.24 13.78
C TYR A 93 3.00 -4.77 14.87
N TRP A 94 3.30 -3.48 14.90
CA TRP A 94 4.24 -2.90 15.84
C TRP A 94 3.68 -1.72 16.62
N GLY A 95 2.45 -1.31 16.32
CA GLY A 95 1.72 -0.33 17.13
C GLY A 95 0.43 0.12 16.46
N ARG A 96 -0.19 1.11 17.08
CA ARG A 96 -1.39 1.76 16.56
C ARG A 96 -1.41 3.24 16.92
N TYR A 97 -2.06 4.03 16.10
CA TYR A 97 -2.41 5.41 16.39
C TYR A 97 -3.90 5.50 16.74
N ASP A 98 -4.18 6.15 17.86
CA ASP A 98 -5.52 6.46 18.34
C ASP A 98 -5.97 7.79 17.75
N LEU A 99 -7.04 7.75 16.94
CA LEU A 99 -7.57 8.91 16.24
C LEU A 99 -8.36 9.85 17.16
N GLU A 100 -8.88 9.34 18.28
CA GLU A 100 -9.61 10.12 19.27
C GLU A 100 -8.64 10.83 20.22
N GLU A 101 -7.70 10.07 20.80
CA GLU A 101 -6.72 10.59 21.76
C GLU A 101 -5.51 11.26 21.08
N LYS A 102 -5.39 11.12 19.76
CA LYS A 102 -4.29 11.64 18.93
C LYS A 102 -2.91 11.18 19.40
N GLY A 103 -2.82 9.95 19.90
CA GLY A 103 -1.59 9.38 20.45
C GLY A 103 -1.22 8.02 19.85
N TYR A 104 0.04 7.62 20.02
CA TYR A 104 0.55 6.35 19.52
C TYR A 104 0.79 5.34 20.65
N SER A 105 0.34 4.11 20.45
CA SER A 105 0.60 2.96 21.31
C SER A 105 1.61 2.03 20.63
N LEU A 106 2.87 2.08 21.08
CA LEU A 106 3.95 1.22 20.58
C LEU A 106 3.91 -0.13 21.28
N LEU A 107 3.86 -1.22 20.51
CA LEU A 107 3.89 -2.57 21.07
C LEU A 107 5.30 -2.94 21.54
N ALA A 108 5.36 -3.59 22.71
CA ALA A 108 6.54 -4.33 23.15
C ALA A 108 6.90 -5.41 22.12
N GLU A 109 8.18 -5.76 21.99
CA GLU A 109 8.63 -6.63 20.91
C GLU A 109 8.01 -8.03 20.98
N GLU A 110 7.85 -8.58 22.19
CA GLU A 110 7.22 -9.87 22.44
C GLU A 110 5.74 -9.94 22.00
N ASP A 111 5.05 -8.80 22.02
CA ASP A 111 3.63 -8.69 21.68
C ASP A 111 3.39 -8.40 20.19
N ARG A 112 4.45 -8.19 19.40
CA ARG A 112 4.32 -7.96 17.95
C ARG A 112 4.00 -9.27 17.25
N LYS A 113 2.78 -9.39 16.74
CA LYS A 113 2.30 -10.58 16.01
C LYS A 113 1.93 -10.25 14.58
N GLU A 114 1.86 -11.30 13.75
CA GLU A 114 1.44 -11.19 12.36
C GLU A 114 -0.02 -10.80 12.22
N LYS A 115 -0.89 -11.35 13.08
CA LYS A 115 -2.32 -11.08 13.07
C LYS A 115 -2.69 -10.17 14.22
N LEU A 116 -3.60 -9.23 13.97
CA LEU A 116 -4.04 -8.28 14.97
C LEU A 116 -4.89 -8.95 16.06
N GLU A 117 -5.58 -10.03 15.73
CA GLU A 117 -6.38 -10.85 16.65
C GLU A 117 -5.53 -11.57 17.69
N ASP A 118 -4.26 -11.83 17.37
CA ASP A 118 -3.31 -12.48 18.27
C ASP A 118 -2.66 -11.49 19.25
N ILE A 119 -2.96 -10.19 19.11
CA ILE A 119 -2.42 -9.11 19.97
C ILE A 119 -3.49 -8.73 20.97
N PRO A 120 -3.31 -9.03 22.27
CA PRO A 120 -4.33 -8.73 23.26
C PRO A 120 -4.44 -7.21 23.45
N GLU A 121 -5.65 -6.70 23.70
CA GLU A 121 -5.89 -5.25 23.83
C GLU A 121 -5.00 -4.59 24.90
N LYS A 122 -4.73 -5.31 26.00
CA LYS A 122 -3.83 -4.87 27.07
C LYS A 122 -2.36 -4.71 26.67
N ALA A 123 -1.94 -5.30 25.55
CA ALA A 123 -0.58 -5.14 25.04
C ALA A 123 -0.36 -3.77 24.40
N PHE A 124 -1.43 -3.09 23.99
CA PHE A 124 -1.32 -1.71 23.53
C PHE A 124 -1.21 -0.79 24.75
N PRO A 125 -0.04 -0.15 24.98
CA PRO A 125 0.10 0.78 26.09
C PRO A 125 -0.77 2.02 25.87
N LYS A 126 -0.90 2.84 26.91
CA LYS A 126 -1.61 4.12 26.81
C LYS A 126 -1.04 4.97 25.65
N PRO A 127 -1.90 5.60 24.82
CA PRO A 127 -1.44 6.45 23.73
C PRO A 127 -0.49 7.55 24.22
N GLY A 128 0.66 7.65 23.57
CA GLY A 128 1.71 8.63 23.86
C GLY A 128 2.09 9.44 22.62
N LYS A 129 3.31 10.00 22.63
CA LYS A 129 3.86 10.70 21.47
C LYS A 129 4.14 9.72 20.32
N MET A 130 4.12 10.21 19.08
CA MET A 130 4.57 9.43 17.92
C MET A 130 5.99 8.90 18.14
N PRO A 131 6.28 7.67 17.70
CA PRO A 131 7.61 7.09 17.77
C PRO A 131 8.55 7.79 16.79
N GLU A 132 9.84 7.52 16.94
CA GLU A 132 10.86 7.93 15.99
C GLU A 132 10.65 7.26 14.63
N ILE A 133 11.19 7.87 13.58
CA ILE A 133 11.24 7.26 12.26
C ILE A 133 11.92 5.89 12.40
N PRO A 134 11.33 4.80 11.86
CA PRO A 134 11.94 3.49 11.99
C PRO A 134 13.37 3.49 11.45
N ASP A 135 14.27 2.77 12.13
CA ASP A 135 15.69 2.69 11.79
C ASP A 135 16.47 4.01 11.87
N SER A 136 15.87 5.10 12.40
CA SER A 136 16.54 6.38 12.62
C SER A 136 17.18 6.46 14.01
N GLU A 137 18.26 7.24 14.13
CA GLU A 137 18.99 7.48 15.38
C GLU A 137 19.04 8.97 15.77
N ASP A 138 18.40 9.84 14.99
CA ASP A 138 18.46 11.30 15.16
C ASP A 138 17.29 11.89 15.96
N GLY A 139 16.39 11.05 16.47
CA GLY A 139 15.24 11.47 17.26
C GLY A 139 14.08 12.10 16.47
N GLU A 140 14.15 12.16 15.13
CA GLU A 140 13.04 12.66 14.32
C GLU A 140 11.85 11.70 14.43
N ARG A 141 10.66 12.25 14.66
CA ARG A 141 9.44 11.48 14.92
C ARG A 141 8.58 11.36 13.68
N MET A 142 7.86 10.25 13.59
CA MET A 142 6.85 10.04 12.57
C MET A 142 5.75 11.09 12.62
N LEU A 143 5.26 11.51 11.45
CA LEU A 143 4.10 12.39 11.36
C LEU A 143 2.85 11.64 11.87
N PRO A 144 1.95 12.28 12.62
CA PRO A 144 0.68 11.66 12.97
C PRO A 144 -0.18 11.43 11.72
N ILE A 145 -1.13 10.50 11.81
CA ILE A 145 -2.15 10.33 10.76
C ILE A 145 -3.10 11.52 10.80
N ASP A 146 -3.39 12.06 9.62
CA ASP A 146 -4.39 13.08 9.42
C ASP A 146 -5.79 12.45 9.30
N PRO A 147 -6.70 12.64 10.29
CA PRO A 147 -8.01 12.02 10.27
C PRO A 147 -8.88 12.46 9.09
N GLU A 148 -8.67 13.66 8.54
CA GLU A 148 -9.45 14.18 7.41
C GLU A 148 -9.12 13.46 6.11
N LYS A 149 -7.94 12.83 6.04
CA LYS A 149 -7.50 12.04 4.88
C LYS A 149 -7.89 10.57 4.97
N LEU A 150 -8.56 10.14 6.05
CA LEU A 150 -9.01 8.76 6.17
C LEU A 150 -10.12 8.45 5.15
N PRO A 151 -10.17 7.20 4.65
CA PRO A 151 -11.27 6.75 3.81
C PRO A 151 -12.61 6.87 4.54
N SER A 152 -13.63 7.37 3.84
CA SER A 152 -15.00 7.43 4.38
C SER A 152 -15.51 6.02 4.69
N THR A 153 -16.04 5.82 5.90
CA THR A 153 -16.69 4.58 6.32
C THR A 153 -18.18 4.55 5.99
N LYS A 154 -18.74 5.66 5.50
CA LYS A 154 -20.19 5.84 5.30
C LYS A 154 -20.74 5.13 4.06
N ASP A 155 -19.90 4.81 3.08
CA ASP A 155 -20.31 4.11 1.86
C ASP A 155 -19.32 3.00 1.48
N PRO A 156 -19.67 1.70 1.68
CA PRO A 156 -18.90 0.57 1.17
C PRO A 156 -18.78 0.53 -0.36
N LYS A 157 -19.47 1.42 -1.08
CA LYS A 157 -19.49 1.53 -2.54
C LYS A 157 -18.28 2.29 -3.10
N ASP A 158 -17.60 3.07 -2.27
CA ASP A 158 -16.34 3.76 -2.62
C ASP A 158 -15.10 2.88 -2.38
N ALA A 159 -15.31 1.68 -1.83
CA ALA A 159 -14.34 0.61 -1.96
C ALA A 159 -14.19 0.27 -3.46
N PRO A 160 -12.99 0.43 -4.07
CA PRO A 160 -12.78 0.03 -5.46
C PRO A 160 -13.19 -1.44 -5.65
N LYS A 161 -14.09 -1.64 -6.62
CA LYS A 161 -14.55 -2.96 -7.09
C LYS A 161 -13.43 -3.71 -7.78
#